data_AF-A0A959A9Y4-F1
#
_entry.id   AF-A0A959A9Y4-F1
#
_cell.length_a   1.000
_cell.length_b   1.000
_cell.length_c   1.000
_cell.angle_alpha   90.00
_cell.angle_beta   90.00
_cell.angle_gamma   90.00
#
_symmetry.space_group_name_H-M   'P 1'
#
loop_
_entity.id
_entity.type
_entity.pdbx_description
1 polymer ?
#
loop_
_entity_poly.entity_id
_entity_poly.type
_entity_poly.pdbx_seq_one_letter_code
_entity_poly.pdbx_strand_id
1 'polypeptide(L)'
;PRFCGSRYHHHPEWEVVDFRNNVIFNWEHNSAYGGEQGNYNMVNNYYKAGPATHKNIRNRIVNPSSPVGKFYVDGNYVDGFPEITKDNWAGGVQCKALDSVHIFKAVPMRVDIPEESAEQAYLAVLAEAGASFKRDALDRRIIEEVRSGKPTYGDGVIDSQTTVGGWPDLKAEEAPSDADSDGMPDLWEKAYGLDSNKADDALYTLDPQFTNLEVYLNSILTEH
;
A
#
# COMPACT_ATOMS: atom_id res chain seq x y z
N PRO A 1 -8.48 5.99 0.28
CA PRO A 1 -9.00 5.11 -0.81
C PRO A 1 -10.52 5.23 -1.00
N ARG A 2 -11.03 4.95 -2.22
CA ARG A 2 -12.46 4.69 -2.44
C ARG A 2 -12.69 3.20 -2.55
N PHE A 3 -13.56 2.63 -1.72
CA PHE A 3 -14.06 1.28 -1.90
C PHE A 3 -15.26 1.31 -2.83
N CYS A 4 -15.20 0.58 -3.94
CA CYS A 4 -16.23 0.67 -4.98
C CYS A 4 -17.56 0.07 -4.52
N GLY A 5 -17.50 -0.99 -3.71
CA GLY A 5 -18.69 -1.71 -3.31
C GLY A 5 -19.14 -2.70 -4.37
N SER A 6 -20.08 -3.55 -3.98
CA SER A 6 -20.74 -4.49 -4.88
C SER A 6 -21.93 -3.88 -5.62
N ARG A 7 -22.14 -2.56 -5.53
CA ARG A 7 -23.35 -1.87 -6.03
C ARG A 7 -23.63 -2.05 -7.53
N TYR A 8 -22.64 -2.44 -8.32
CA TYR A 8 -22.76 -2.63 -9.77
C TYR A 8 -23.02 -4.08 -10.19
N HIS A 9 -22.54 -5.05 -9.40
CA HIS A 9 -22.69 -6.48 -9.71
C HIS A 9 -23.63 -7.20 -8.75
N HIS A 10 -24.00 -6.59 -7.63
CA HIS A 10 -24.92 -7.12 -6.62
C HIS A 10 -24.50 -8.46 -5.99
N HIS A 11 -23.19 -8.75 -5.99
CA HIS A 11 -22.58 -9.92 -5.34
C HIS A 11 -21.70 -9.47 -4.18
N PRO A 12 -22.28 -9.09 -3.02
CA PRO A 12 -21.52 -8.63 -1.86
C PRO A 12 -20.49 -9.65 -1.36
N GLU A 13 -20.74 -10.94 -1.57
CA GLU A 13 -19.84 -12.04 -1.23
C GLU A 13 -18.54 -12.08 -2.07
N TRP A 14 -18.52 -11.39 -3.21
CA TRP A 14 -17.31 -11.24 -4.03
C TRP A 14 -16.55 -9.95 -3.73
N GLU A 15 -17.23 -8.96 -3.16
CA GLU A 15 -16.62 -7.70 -2.73
C GLU A 15 -16.12 -7.84 -1.30
N VAL A 16 -14.91 -8.41 -1.17
CA VAL A 16 -14.23 -8.60 0.11
C VAL A 16 -12.87 -7.93 0.03
N VAL A 17 -12.64 -6.93 0.88
CA VAL A 17 -11.39 -6.16 0.92
C VAL A 17 -10.78 -6.21 2.30
N ASP A 18 -9.50 -6.58 2.33
CA ASP A 18 -8.67 -6.51 3.52
C ASP A 18 -7.75 -5.28 3.42
N PHE A 19 -7.98 -4.30 4.28
CA PHE A 19 -7.22 -3.05 4.31
C PHE A 19 -6.49 -2.96 5.64
N ARG A 20 -5.28 -3.53 5.71
CA ARG A 20 -4.51 -3.59 6.94
C ARG A 20 -3.05 -3.16 6.79
N ASN A 21 -2.44 -2.74 7.90
CA ASN A 21 -1.03 -2.33 8.00
C ASN A 21 -0.65 -1.18 7.02
N ASN A 22 -1.58 -0.28 6.71
CA ASN A 22 -1.31 0.87 5.84
C ASN A 22 -1.00 2.15 6.63
N VAL A 23 -0.22 3.05 6.05
CA VAL A 23 -0.06 4.43 6.54
C VAL A 23 -0.81 5.39 5.64
N ILE A 24 -1.78 6.12 6.20
CA ILE A 24 -2.59 7.10 5.50
C ILE A 24 -2.21 8.48 6.00
N PHE A 25 -1.54 9.25 5.16
CA PHE A 25 -1.05 10.58 5.49
C PHE A 25 -1.72 11.67 4.63
N ASN A 26 -2.05 12.80 5.27
CA ASN A 26 -2.36 14.07 4.61
C ASN A 26 -3.51 14.03 3.58
N TRP A 27 -4.54 13.22 3.81
CA TRP A 27 -5.73 13.20 2.95
C TRP A 27 -6.47 14.54 3.01
N GLU A 28 -7.05 14.99 1.90
CA GLU A 28 -7.77 16.27 1.85
C GLU A 28 -9.23 16.15 2.36
N HIS A 29 -9.98 15.14 1.88
CA HIS A 29 -11.43 15.01 2.13
C HIS A 29 -11.87 13.73 2.86
N ASN A 30 -11.34 12.58 2.44
CA ASN A 30 -11.63 11.30 3.08
C ASN A 30 -10.35 10.47 3.11
N SER A 31 -10.02 9.93 4.27
CA SER A 31 -9.01 8.89 4.41
C SER A 31 -9.48 7.59 3.75
N ALA A 32 -10.75 7.20 3.94
CA ALA A 32 -11.44 6.19 3.13
C ALA A 32 -12.95 6.51 2.99
N TYR A 33 -13.59 6.06 1.90
CA TYR A 33 -15.03 6.24 1.68
C TYR A 33 -15.63 5.23 0.70
N GLY A 34 -16.96 5.14 0.65
CA GLY A 34 -17.68 4.22 -0.24
C GLY A 34 -18.03 2.91 0.46
N GLY A 35 -17.79 1.80 -0.23
CA GLY A 35 -18.02 0.46 0.28
C GLY A 35 -19.48 0.04 0.21
N GLU A 36 -20.19 0.50 -0.82
CA GLU A 36 -21.60 0.23 -0.99
C GLU A 36 -21.87 -1.28 -1.13
N GLN A 37 -22.60 -1.87 -0.18
CA GLN A 37 -22.94 -3.31 -0.11
C GLN A 37 -21.77 -4.31 -0.01
N GLY A 38 -20.50 -3.88 -0.02
CA GLY A 38 -19.36 -4.79 0.12
C GLY A 38 -19.02 -5.17 1.57
N ASN A 39 -17.93 -5.91 1.74
CA ASN A 39 -17.40 -6.38 3.02
C ASN A 39 -15.94 -5.95 3.22
N TYR A 40 -15.66 -5.25 4.32
CA TYR A 40 -14.38 -4.57 4.53
C TYR A 40 -13.81 -4.86 5.91
N ASN A 41 -12.56 -5.33 5.95
CA ASN A 41 -11.74 -5.31 7.14
C ASN A 41 -10.82 -4.10 7.06
N MET A 42 -10.84 -3.23 8.07
CA MET A 42 -9.95 -2.09 8.21
C MET A 42 -9.20 -2.24 9.53
N VAL A 43 -8.00 -2.82 9.47
CA VAL A 43 -7.29 -3.33 10.65
C VAL A 43 -5.90 -2.74 10.77
N ASN A 44 -5.52 -2.25 11.94
CA ASN A 44 -4.13 -1.83 12.24
C ASN A 44 -3.51 -0.87 11.21
N ASN A 45 -4.28 0.07 10.69
CA ASN A 45 -3.75 1.14 9.84
C ASN A 45 -3.38 2.37 10.70
N TYR A 46 -2.36 3.11 10.28
CA TYR A 46 -1.91 4.35 10.91
C TYR A 46 -2.42 5.56 10.14
N TYR A 47 -3.27 6.39 10.77
CA TYR A 47 -3.84 7.60 10.20
C TYR A 47 -3.15 8.83 10.77
N LYS A 48 -2.55 9.64 9.89
CA LYS A 48 -1.90 10.89 10.24
C LYS A 48 -2.43 12.05 9.39
N ALA A 49 -3.25 12.89 10.00
CA ALA A 49 -3.71 14.11 9.33
C ALA A 49 -2.53 15.07 9.08
N GLY A 50 -2.57 15.78 7.96
CA GLY A 50 -1.55 16.77 7.61
C GLY A 50 -2.16 18.15 7.27
N PRO A 51 -1.37 19.07 6.69
CA PRO A 51 -1.83 20.40 6.32
C PRO A 51 -3.03 20.43 5.36
N ALA A 52 -3.11 19.49 4.41
CA ALA A 52 -4.24 19.38 3.48
C ALA A 52 -5.52 18.88 4.16
N THR A 53 -5.39 18.17 5.29
CA THR A 53 -6.54 17.54 5.94
C THR A 53 -7.46 18.55 6.61
N HIS A 54 -8.69 18.65 6.09
CA HIS A 54 -9.75 19.48 6.65
C HIS A 54 -9.97 19.19 8.15
N LYS A 55 -10.14 20.25 8.96
CA LYS A 55 -10.13 20.17 10.42
C LYS A 55 -11.17 19.20 11.01
N ASN A 56 -12.36 19.14 10.40
CA ASN A 56 -13.50 18.35 10.89
C ASN A 56 -13.44 16.86 10.53
N ILE A 57 -12.40 16.41 9.85
CA ILE A 57 -12.25 15.02 9.38
C ILE A 57 -10.89 14.42 9.73
N ARG A 58 -10.07 15.12 10.53
CA ARG A 58 -8.72 14.67 10.92
C ARG A 58 -8.75 13.35 11.70
N ASN A 59 -9.89 13.03 12.29
CA ASN A 59 -10.14 11.84 13.08
C ASN A 59 -10.84 10.71 12.32
N ARG A 60 -11.15 10.92 11.03
CA ARG A 60 -11.94 9.97 10.24
C ARG A 60 -11.06 8.80 9.79
N ILE A 61 -11.52 7.58 10.06
CA ILE A 61 -10.98 6.33 9.50
C ILE A 61 -11.67 6.03 8.16
N VAL A 62 -13.01 6.12 8.13
CA VAL A 62 -13.81 5.83 6.94
C VAL A 62 -15.17 6.54 6.97
N ASN A 63 -15.70 6.88 5.78
CA ASN A 63 -17.06 7.35 5.57
C ASN A 63 -17.84 6.38 4.64
N PRO A 64 -18.51 5.37 5.21
CA PRO A 64 -19.31 4.42 4.43
C PRO A 64 -20.49 5.08 3.69
N SER A 65 -20.65 4.73 2.41
CA SER A 65 -21.74 5.22 1.55
C SER A 65 -22.96 4.31 1.57
N SER A 66 -24.13 4.88 1.29
CA SER A 66 -25.36 4.12 1.03
C SER A 66 -25.47 3.68 -0.43
N PRO A 67 -26.05 2.51 -0.73
CA PRO A 67 -26.50 1.47 0.20
C PRO A 67 -25.33 0.86 0.97
N VAL A 68 -25.47 0.71 2.29
CA VAL A 68 -24.33 0.43 3.17
C VAL A 68 -23.75 -0.98 3.00
N GLY A 69 -22.42 -1.09 3.07
CA GLY A 69 -21.70 -2.36 3.24
C GLY A 69 -21.48 -2.73 4.70
N LYS A 70 -20.64 -3.74 4.94
CA LYS A 70 -20.24 -4.25 6.26
C LYS A 70 -18.78 -3.96 6.52
N PHE A 71 -18.48 -3.43 7.69
CA PHE A 71 -17.16 -2.96 8.08
C PHE A 71 -16.78 -3.55 9.45
N TYR A 72 -15.68 -4.29 9.46
CA TYR A 72 -14.91 -4.59 10.66
C TYR A 72 -13.80 -3.54 10.76
N VAL A 73 -13.84 -2.70 11.79
CA VAL A 73 -12.87 -1.60 11.97
C VAL A 73 -12.28 -1.72 13.36
N ASP A 74 -11.00 -2.07 13.45
CA ASP A 74 -10.35 -2.39 14.72
C ASP A 74 -8.84 -2.13 14.69
N GLY A 75 -8.26 -1.81 15.85
CA GLY A 75 -6.81 -1.64 16.04
C GLY A 75 -6.14 -0.51 15.24
N ASN A 76 -6.90 0.34 14.54
CA ASN A 76 -6.33 1.47 13.81
C ASN A 76 -5.86 2.57 14.76
N TYR A 77 -4.71 3.15 14.47
CA TYR A 77 -4.15 4.28 15.21
C TYR A 77 -4.46 5.58 14.50
N VAL A 78 -5.01 6.57 15.23
CA VAL A 78 -5.36 7.88 14.68
C VAL A 78 -4.60 8.96 15.43
N ASP A 79 -3.55 9.48 14.79
CA ASP A 79 -2.59 10.42 15.39
C ASP A 79 -3.28 11.69 15.91
N GLY A 80 -3.09 11.98 17.20
CA GLY A 80 -3.74 13.09 17.89
C GLY A 80 -5.17 12.82 18.39
N PHE A 81 -5.71 11.59 18.23
CA PHE A 81 -7.06 11.21 18.67
C PHE A 81 -7.02 9.92 19.51
N PRO A 82 -6.59 9.99 20.79
CA PRO A 82 -6.41 8.81 21.64
C PRO A 82 -7.71 8.04 21.90
N GLU A 83 -8.84 8.73 22.05
CA GLU A 83 -10.14 8.08 22.25
C GLU A 83 -10.55 7.21 21.04
N ILE A 84 -10.24 7.67 19.82
CA ILE A 84 -10.56 6.94 18.59
C ILE A 84 -9.54 5.84 18.32
N THR A 85 -8.28 6.05 18.70
CA THR A 85 -7.25 5.00 18.68
C THR A 85 -7.62 3.85 19.62
N LYS A 86 -8.19 4.16 20.78
CA LYS A 86 -8.68 3.17 21.75
C LYS A 86 -9.96 2.47 21.29
N ASP A 87 -10.86 3.22 20.66
CA ASP A 87 -12.12 2.72 20.10
C ASP A 87 -12.39 3.37 18.74
N ASN A 88 -12.13 2.64 17.65
CA ASN A 88 -12.28 3.15 16.29
C ASN A 88 -13.73 3.56 15.96
N TRP A 89 -14.71 3.02 16.67
CA TRP A 89 -16.13 3.34 16.49
C TRP A 89 -16.55 4.59 17.28
N ALA A 90 -15.71 5.12 18.18
CA ALA A 90 -15.94 6.36 18.94
C ALA A 90 -15.72 7.64 18.09
N GLY A 91 -16.15 7.62 16.83
CA GLY A 91 -16.09 8.76 15.89
C GLY A 91 -15.11 8.60 14.73
N GLY A 92 -14.38 7.49 14.64
CA GLY A 92 -13.53 7.16 13.49
C GLY A 92 -14.35 6.72 12.26
N VAL A 93 -15.40 5.93 12.47
CA VAL A 93 -16.39 5.60 11.44
C VAL A 93 -17.47 6.67 11.40
N GLN A 94 -17.67 7.31 10.25
CA GLN A 94 -18.54 8.48 10.13
C GLN A 94 -19.56 8.31 9.00
N CYS A 95 -20.74 7.78 9.33
CA CYS A 95 -21.88 7.70 8.41
C CYS A 95 -23.22 7.80 9.17
N LYS A 96 -24.34 7.86 8.45
CA LYS A 96 -25.68 7.97 9.05
C LYS A 96 -26.19 6.66 9.66
N ALA A 97 -25.70 5.51 9.20
CA ALA A 97 -26.24 4.19 9.54
C ALA A 97 -25.18 3.31 10.23
N LEU A 98 -24.60 3.83 11.33
CA LEU A 98 -23.51 3.18 12.07
C LEU A 98 -23.84 1.73 12.49
N ASP A 99 -25.02 1.51 13.07
CA ASP A 99 -25.44 0.18 13.50
C ASP A 99 -25.57 -0.81 12.34
N SER A 100 -25.89 -0.31 11.14
CA SER A 100 -26.06 -1.15 9.95
C SER A 100 -24.73 -1.51 9.29
N VAL A 101 -23.68 -0.69 9.45
CA VAL A 101 -22.36 -0.96 8.86
C VAL A 101 -21.48 -1.85 9.74
N HIS A 102 -21.66 -1.81 11.06
CA HIS A 102 -20.77 -2.49 11.99
C HIS A 102 -20.94 -4.01 11.96
N ILE A 103 -19.82 -4.74 11.78
CA ILE A 103 -19.70 -6.16 12.10
C ILE A 103 -18.61 -6.34 13.17
N PHE A 104 -18.86 -7.22 14.14
CA PHE A 104 -17.97 -7.42 15.30
C PHE A 104 -16.86 -8.45 15.06
N LYS A 105 -16.82 -9.06 13.87
CA LYS A 105 -15.82 -10.05 13.50
C LYS A 105 -15.34 -9.78 12.08
N ALA A 106 -14.03 -9.85 11.90
CA ALA A 106 -13.40 -9.74 10.59
C ALA A 106 -13.98 -10.78 9.61
N VAL A 107 -14.17 -10.34 8.36
CA VAL A 107 -14.54 -11.22 7.26
C VAL A 107 -13.32 -12.10 6.92
N PRO A 108 -13.46 -13.43 6.85
CA PRO A 108 -12.34 -14.31 6.57
C PRO A 108 -11.70 -14.03 5.21
N MET A 109 -10.36 -13.95 5.20
CA MET A 109 -9.57 -13.84 3.99
C MET A 109 -9.01 -15.21 3.60
N ARG A 110 -8.73 -15.42 2.31
CA ARG A 110 -8.12 -16.68 1.83
C ARG A 110 -6.64 -16.80 2.22
N VAL A 111 -6.01 -15.67 2.48
CA VAL A 111 -4.59 -15.55 2.81
C VAL A 111 -4.50 -14.83 4.14
N ASP A 112 -3.80 -15.44 5.08
CA ASP A 112 -3.46 -14.79 6.35
C ASP A 112 -2.27 -13.87 6.12
N ILE A 113 -2.38 -12.65 6.67
CA ILE A 113 -1.33 -11.64 6.62
C ILE A 113 -0.80 -11.48 8.05
N PRO A 114 0.52 -11.41 8.27
CA PRO A 114 1.08 -11.11 9.58
C PRO A 114 0.47 -9.84 10.18
N GLU A 115 -0.12 -9.97 11.36
CA GLU A 115 -0.73 -8.85 12.06
C GLU A 115 0.33 -8.11 12.88
N GLU A 116 0.51 -6.84 12.55
CA GLU A 116 1.34 -5.90 13.29
C GLU A 116 0.43 -4.86 13.93
N SER A 117 0.85 -4.24 15.04
CA SER A 117 0.16 -3.03 15.51
C SER A 117 0.25 -1.91 14.46
N ALA A 118 -0.69 -0.96 14.47
CA ALA A 118 -0.66 0.17 13.54
C ALA A 118 0.64 0.99 13.66
N GLU A 119 1.21 1.11 14.86
CA GLU A 119 2.51 1.75 15.08
C GLU A 119 3.68 0.95 14.51
N GLN A 120 3.66 -0.38 14.60
CA GLN A 120 4.67 -1.22 13.95
C GLN A 120 4.56 -1.14 12.43
N ALA A 121 3.34 -1.22 11.90
CA ALA A 121 3.07 -1.03 10.47
C ALA A 121 3.57 0.35 9.99
N TYR A 122 3.45 1.39 10.81
CA TYR A 122 4.01 2.70 10.50
C TYR A 122 5.53 2.67 10.34
N LEU A 123 6.24 2.01 11.25
CA LEU A 123 7.69 1.87 11.18
C LEU A 123 8.11 1.01 9.97
N ALA A 124 7.42 -0.10 9.72
CA ALA A 124 7.67 -0.99 8.58
C ALA A 124 7.45 -0.26 7.25
N VAL A 125 6.34 0.44 7.08
CA VAL A 125 6.06 1.24 5.86
C VAL A 125 7.12 2.32 5.66
N LEU A 126 7.52 3.04 6.70
CA LEU A 126 8.59 4.03 6.57
C LEU A 126 9.94 3.41 6.21
N ALA A 127 10.19 2.16 6.56
CA ALA A 127 11.44 1.47 6.21
C ALA A 127 11.39 0.85 4.81
N GLU A 128 10.28 0.21 4.44
CA GLU A 128 10.26 -0.80 3.38
C GLU A 128 9.34 -0.46 2.20
N ALA A 129 8.40 0.47 2.34
CA ALA A 129 7.49 0.78 1.24
C ALA A 129 8.22 1.46 0.05
N GLY A 130 7.76 1.11 -1.15
CA GLY A 130 8.27 1.65 -2.42
C GLY A 130 9.60 1.04 -2.84
N ALA A 131 10.38 1.77 -3.64
CA ALA A 131 11.74 1.38 -4.05
C ALA A 131 12.74 1.54 -2.89
N SER A 132 12.53 0.77 -1.82
CA SER A 132 13.20 0.94 -0.54
C SER A 132 14.65 0.44 -0.50
N PHE A 133 15.03 -0.46 -1.41
CA PHE A 133 16.41 -0.96 -1.52
C PHE A 133 17.43 0.16 -1.78
N LYS A 134 17.12 1.07 -2.71
CA LYS A 134 17.89 2.29 -2.99
C LYS A 134 16.94 3.46 -3.24
N ARG A 135 16.53 4.10 -2.16
CA ARG A 135 15.66 5.30 -2.24
C ARG A 135 16.33 6.44 -2.98
N ASP A 136 15.62 7.05 -3.90
CA ASP A 136 16.08 8.27 -4.56
C ASP A 136 15.73 9.52 -3.70
N ALA A 137 15.89 10.71 -4.28
CA ALA A 137 15.54 11.95 -3.58
C ALA A 137 14.03 12.12 -3.36
N LEU A 138 13.20 11.61 -4.27
CA LEU A 138 11.74 11.65 -4.19
C LEU A 138 11.23 10.71 -3.09
N ASP A 139 11.70 9.47 -3.06
CA ASP A 139 11.34 8.50 -2.03
C ASP A 139 11.71 9.01 -0.63
N ARG A 140 12.95 9.51 -0.47
CA ARG A 140 13.40 10.11 0.79
C ARG A 140 12.51 11.28 1.20
N ARG A 141 12.15 12.16 0.27
CA ARG A 141 11.26 13.29 0.55
C ARG A 141 9.91 12.80 1.10
N ILE A 142 9.24 11.90 0.38
CA ILE A 142 7.92 11.39 0.77
C ILE A 142 7.97 10.78 2.18
N ILE A 143 9.01 10.00 2.47
CA ILE A 143 9.19 9.35 3.77
C ILE A 143 9.42 10.38 4.89
N GLU A 144 10.25 11.41 4.65
CA GLU A 144 10.45 12.48 5.64
C GLU A 144 9.19 13.34 5.83
N GLU A 145 8.38 13.56 4.79
CA GLU A 145 7.12 14.29 4.89
C GLU A 145 6.10 13.52 5.74
N VAL A 146 5.97 12.21 5.52
CA VAL A 146 5.13 11.33 6.36
C VAL A 146 5.65 11.29 7.80
N ARG A 147 6.98 11.19 7.99
CA ARG A 147 7.61 11.17 9.32
C ARG A 147 7.39 12.46 10.08
N SER A 148 7.72 13.60 9.47
CA SER A 148 7.63 14.91 10.09
C SER A 148 6.20 15.46 10.17
N GLY A 149 5.29 14.96 9.33
CA GLY A 149 3.95 15.53 9.15
C GLY A 149 3.96 16.87 8.41
N LYS A 150 5.08 17.25 7.78
CA LYS A 150 5.29 18.54 7.12
C LYS A 150 5.65 18.31 5.65
N PRO A 151 4.71 18.57 4.72
CA PRO A 151 4.98 18.57 3.29
C PRO A 151 6.02 19.64 2.92
N THR A 152 6.86 19.34 1.94
CA THR A 152 7.86 20.27 1.40
C THR A 152 7.22 21.30 0.46
N TYR A 153 6.17 20.91 -0.25
CA TYR A 153 5.51 21.73 -1.26
C TYR A 153 4.05 21.97 -0.90
N GLY A 154 3.66 23.24 -0.78
CA GLY A 154 2.29 23.64 -0.48
C GLY A 154 1.76 22.99 0.81
N ASP A 155 0.58 22.40 0.70
CA ASP A 155 -0.05 21.60 1.75
C ASP A 155 0.14 20.08 1.54
N GLY A 156 0.93 19.69 0.54
CA GLY A 156 1.25 18.29 0.19
C GLY A 156 0.32 17.64 -0.84
N VAL A 157 -0.67 18.36 -1.39
CA VAL A 157 -1.42 17.90 -2.56
C VAL A 157 -0.68 18.29 -3.83
N ILE A 158 -0.43 17.32 -4.71
CA ILE A 158 0.34 17.51 -5.95
C ILE A 158 -0.60 17.40 -7.14
N ASP A 159 -0.92 18.53 -7.77
CA ASP A 159 -1.75 18.59 -8.99
C ASP A 159 -0.95 18.46 -10.29
N SER A 160 0.37 18.64 -10.20
CA SER A 160 1.28 18.48 -11.34
C SER A 160 2.68 18.11 -10.85
N GLN A 161 3.37 17.27 -11.62
CA GLN A 161 4.79 16.97 -11.45
C GLN A 161 5.66 18.23 -11.37
N THR A 162 5.28 19.31 -12.05
CA THR A 162 6.02 20.58 -12.02
C THR A 162 6.03 21.24 -10.64
N THR A 163 5.01 20.99 -9.82
CA THR A 163 4.92 21.45 -8.41
C THR A 163 6.08 20.94 -7.57
N VAL A 164 6.60 19.76 -7.93
CA VAL A 164 7.63 19.04 -7.18
C VAL A 164 8.96 18.91 -7.92
N GLY A 165 9.17 19.75 -8.95
CA GLY A 165 10.42 19.83 -9.70
C GLY A 165 10.46 19.06 -11.02
N GLY A 166 9.36 18.38 -11.41
CA GLY A 166 9.29 17.58 -12.63
C GLY A 166 9.70 16.12 -12.43
N TRP A 167 9.87 15.40 -13.54
CA TRP A 167 10.37 14.03 -13.53
C TRP A 167 11.87 14.02 -13.23
N PRO A 168 12.37 13.13 -12.38
CA PRO A 168 13.80 13.02 -12.16
C PRO A 168 14.50 12.50 -13.42
N ASP A 169 15.71 12.99 -13.69
CA ASP A 169 16.60 12.38 -14.68
C ASP A 169 17.15 11.07 -14.11
N LEU A 170 16.61 9.94 -14.57
CA LEU A 170 17.08 8.62 -14.18
C LEU A 170 18.38 8.29 -14.92
N LYS A 171 19.49 8.19 -14.18
CA LYS A 171 20.77 7.77 -14.73
C LYS A 171 20.80 6.25 -14.78
N ALA A 172 20.81 5.69 -15.99
CA ALA A 172 21.12 4.28 -16.18
C ALA A 172 22.62 4.05 -15.94
N GLU A 173 22.94 2.97 -15.25
CA GLU A 173 24.29 2.40 -15.26
C GLU A 173 24.45 1.49 -16.49
N GLU A 174 25.67 1.05 -16.76
CA GLU A 174 25.91 0.07 -17.81
C GLU A 174 25.23 -1.25 -17.43
N ALA A 175 24.31 -1.72 -18.29
CA ALA A 175 23.64 -3.00 -18.06
C ALA A 175 24.68 -4.14 -18.16
N PRO A 176 24.58 -5.18 -17.32
CA PRO A 176 25.36 -6.40 -17.50
C PRO A 176 25.20 -6.95 -18.92
N SER A 177 26.23 -7.66 -19.40
CA SER A 177 26.12 -8.38 -20.68
C SER A 177 25.04 -9.46 -20.59
N ASP A 178 24.20 -9.49 -21.62
CA ASP A 178 23.09 -10.42 -21.84
C ASP A 178 23.13 -10.74 -23.34
N ALA A 179 23.79 -11.85 -23.69
CA ALA A 179 24.17 -12.13 -25.07
C ALA A 179 23.01 -12.66 -25.93
N ASP A 180 21.97 -13.23 -25.33
CA ASP A 180 20.75 -13.66 -26.01
C ASP A 180 19.56 -12.71 -25.84
N SER A 181 19.72 -11.67 -25.00
CA SER A 181 18.74 -10.61 -24.76
C SER A 181 17.43 -11.10 -24.14
N ASP A 182 17.51 -12.11 -23.28
CA ASP A 182 16.35 -12.69 -22.59
C ASP A 182 16.06 -12.04 -21.22
N GLY A 183 16.91 -11.11 -20.80
CA GLY A 183 16.76 -10.34 -19.56
C GLY A 183 17.52 -10.89 -18.37
N MET A 184 18.28 -11.99 -18.54
CA MET A 184 19.19 -12.54 -17.53
C MET A 184 20.66 -12.24 -17.89
N PRO A 185 21.50 -11.77 -16.95
CA PRO A 185 22.92 -11.53 -17.22
C PRO A 185 23.73 -12.81 -17.46
N ASP A 186 24.62 -12.77 -18.43
CA ASP A 186 25.53 -13.88 -18.78
C ASP A 186 26.27 -14.49 -17.58
N LEU A 187 26.72 -13.63 -16.66
CA LEU A 187 27.46 -14.05 -15.47
C LEU A 187 26.55 -14.75 -14.45
N TRP A 188 25.31 -14.28 -14.34
CA TRP A 188 24.32 -14.89 -13.47
C TRP A 188 23.91 -16.25 -14.04
N GLU A 189 23.56 -16.32 -15.32
CA GLU A 189 23.21 -17.58 -15.98
C GLU A 189 24.28 -18.65 -15.82
N LYS A 190 25.55 -18.30 -16.05
CA LYS A 190 26.69 -19.21 -15.84
C LYS A 190 26.84 -19.65 -14.39
N ALA A 191 26.60 -18.78 -13.42
CA ALA A 191 26.64 -19.12 -12.00
C ALA A 191 25.53 -20.11 -11.61
N TYR A 192 24.39 -20.09 -12.32
CA TYR A 192 23.25 -20.97 -12.10
C TYR A 192 23.18 -22.16 -13.07
N GLY A 193 24.19 -22.32 -13.95
CA GLY A 193 24.33 -23.47 -14.84
C GLY A 193 23.50 -23.41 -16.12
N LEU A 194 23.04 -22.22 -16.51
CA LEU A 194 22.36 -21.94 -17.77
C LEU A 194 23.36 -21.61 -18.89
N ASP A 195 22.88 -21.60 -20.14
CA ASP A 195 23.68 -21.27 -21.32
C ASP A 195 23.36 -19.85 -21.80
N SER A 196 24.28 -18.91 -21.57
CA SER A 196 24.10 -17.49 -21.84
C SER A 196 24.01 -17.09 -23.31
N ASN A 197 23.73 -18.03 -24.22
CA ASN A 197 23.51 -17.75 -25.64
C ASN A 197 22.17 -18.31 -26.12
N LYS A 198 21.30 -18.69 -25.19
CA LYS A 198 20.08 -19.41 -25.46
C LYS A 198 18.98 -18.89 -24.55
N ALA A 199 18.15 -18.01 -25.14
CA ALA A 199 16.99 -17.44 -24.47
C ALA A 199 16.12 -18.53 -23.83
N ASP A 200 16.20 -18.64 -22.51
CA ASP A 200 15.49 -19.62 -21.71
C ASP A 200 14.89 -19.07 -20.41
N ASP A 201 14.81 -17.73 -20.33
CA ASP A 201 14.00 -16.91 -19.42
C ASP A 201 12.64 -17.51 -19.03
N ALA A 202 11.91 -18.08 -20.00
CA ALA A 202 10.57 -18.61 -19.83
C ALA A 202 10.54 -20.10 -19.41
N LEU A 203 11.69 -20.77 -19.28
CA LEU A 203 11.78 -22.15 -18.82
C LEU A 203 11.81 -22.25 -17.30
N TYR A 204 11.49 -23.43 -16.79
CA TYR A 204 11.38 -23.75 -15.35
C TYR A 204 12.51 -24.70 -14.94
N THR A 205 13.73 -24.40 -15.39
CA THR A 205 14.86 -25.33 -15.22
C THR A 205 15.52 -25.19 -13.85
N LEU A 206 15.49 -23.98 -13.28
CA LEU A 206 16.03 -23.70 -11.95
C LEU A 206 15.02 -23.98 -10.83
N ASP A 207 13.73 -23.76 -11.08
CA ASP A 207 12.65 -24.01 -10.13
C ASP A 207 11.40 -24.57 -10.85
N PRO A 208 10.66 -25.53 -10.26
CA PRO A 208 9.47 -26.11 -10.90
C PRO A 208 8.24 -25.19 -10.96
N GLN A 209 8.21 -24.08 -10.21
CA GLN A 209 7.07 -23.16 -10.12
C GLN A 209 7.35 -21.78 -10.69
N PHE A 210 8.62 -21.40 -10.79
CA PHE A 210 9.05 -20.09 -11.27
C PHE A 210 9.92 -20.21 -12.51
N THR A 211 9.77 -19.29 -13.45
CA THR A 211 10.65 -19.27 -14.62
C THR A 211 12.07 -18.86 -14.22
N ASN A 212 13.06 -19.18 -15.06
CA ASN A 212 14.45 -18.77 -14.85
C ASN A 212 14.54 -17.24 -14.62
N LEU A 213 13.77 -16.45 -15.38
CA LEU A 213 13.67 -15.00 -15.21
C LEU A 213 13.12 -14.59 -13.84
N GLU A 214 12.06 -15.24 -13.35
CA GLU A 214 11.50 -14.95 -12.02
C GLU A 214 12.48 -15.29 -10.90
N VAL A 215 13.25 -16.38 -11.06
CA VAL A 215 14.33 -16.75 -10.14
C VAL A 215 15.44 -15.68 -10.14
N TYR A 216 15.84 -15.19 -11.31
CA TYR A 216 16.80 -14.09 -11.44
C TYR A 216 16.28 -12.81 -10.77
N LEU A 217 15.08 -12.35 -11.14
CA LEU A 217 14.49 -11.11 -10.59
C LEU A 217 14.42 -11.13 -9.05
N ASN A 218 14.14 -12.29 -8.47
CA ASN A 218 14.14 -12.48 -7.02
C ASN A 218 15.55 -12.45 -6.40
N SER A 219 16.59 -12.91 -7.11
CA SER A 219 17.97 -12.94 -6.60
C SER A 219 18.63 -11.55 -6.58
N ILE A 220 18.22 -10.62 -7.46
CA ILE A 220 18.75 -9.25 -7.55
C ILE A 220 18.70 -8.51 -6.20
N LEU A 221 17.71 -8.80 -5.35
CA LEU A 221 17.57 -8.18 -4.02
C LEU A 221 18.53 -8.75 -2.96
N THR A 222 19.20 -9.88 -3.25
CA THR A 222 20.03 -10.63 -2.28
C THR A 222 21.53 -10.65 -2.62
N GLU A 223 21.93 -10.23 -3.83
CA GLU A 223 23.30 -10.36 -4.36
C GLU A 223 24.21 -9.13 -4.13
N HIS A 224 23.88 -8.23 -3.18
CA HIS A 224 24.62 -7.00 -2.92
C HIS A 224 25.03 -6.81 -1.45
#